data_AF-A0AAV4CCE3-F1
#
_entry.id   AF-A0AAV4CCE3-F1
#
_cell.length_a   1.000
_cell.length_b   1.000
_cell.length_c   1.000
_cell.angle_alpha   90.00
_cell.angle_beta   90.00
_cell.angle_gamma   90.00
#
_symmetry.space_group_name_H-M   'P 1'
#
loop_
_entity.id
_entity.type
_entity.pdbx_description
1 polymer ?
#
loop_
_entity_poly.entity_id
_entity_poly.type
_entity_poly.pdbx_seq_one_letter_code
_entity_poly.pdbx_strand_id
1 'polypeptide(L)'
;MAASNNQASNQTKRSDIAGQLFEAYSALSCCSLGEQLIAEALLPGLRCLLVDMEALGEGHMQEVVSAMVRDYQGRLEARSHTTGSTDDLRATVMSRIKDSNISNIFTRKK
;
A
#
# COMPACT_ATOMS: atom_id res chain seq x y z
N MET A 1 -9.28 -5.48 -19.02
CA MET A 1 -8.05 -5.58 -19.84
C MET A 1 -7.14 -6.68 -19.30
N ALA A 2 -6.57 -6.55 -18.09
CA ALA A 2 -5.70 -7.59 -17.50
C ALA A 2 -6.40 -8.95 -17.35
N ALA A 3 -7.57 -9.03 -16.73
CA ALA A 3 -8.31 -10.30 -16.58
C ALA A 3 -8.66 -10.98 -17.93
N SER A 4 -8.87 -10.20 -18.99
CA SER A 4 -9.12 -10.69 -20.34
C SER A 4 -7.84 -11.25 -21.00
N ASN A 5 -6.68 -10.71 -20.62
CA ASN A 5 -5.39 -11.17 -21.13
C ASN A 5 -5.04 -12.57 -20.62
N ASN A 6 -5.39 -12.88 -19.37
CA ASN A 6 -5.18 -14.20 -18.78
C ASN A 6 -5.92 -15.32 -19.52
N GLN A 7 -6.96 -14.98 -20.29
CA GLN A 7 -7.72 -15.93 -21.12
C GLN A 7 -7.24 -15.98 -22.58
N ALA A 8 -6.22 -15.21 -22.95
CA ALA A 8 -5.70 -15.18 -24.30
C ALA A 8 -5.01 -16.52 -24.64
N SER A 9 -5.51 -17.20 -25.66
CA SER A 9 -4.94 -18.46 -26.16
C SER A 9 -3.63 -18.25 -26.92
N ASN A 10 -3.39 -17.03 -27.38
CA ASN A 10 -2.18 -16.66 -28.13
C ASN A 10 -1.12 -16.11 -27.17
N GLN A 11 -0.06 -16.91 -26.95
CA GLN A 11 0.99 -16.59 -25.97
C GLN A 11 1.78 -15.32 -26.32
N THR A 12 2.03 -15.04 -27.61
CA THR A 12 2.72 -13.82 -28.05
C THR A 12 1.90 -12.58 -27.70
N LYS A 13 0.61 -12.56 -28.08
CA LYS A 13 -0.28 -11.45 -27.72
C LYS A 13 -0.41 -11.27 -26.22
N ARG A 14 -0.44 -12.39 -25.48
CA ARG A 14 -0.51 -12.37 -24.02
C ARG A 14 0.72 -11.72 -23.40
N SER A 15 1.92 -12.06 -23.91
CA SER A 15 3.19 -11.47 -23.48
C SER A 15 3.26 -9.98 -23.82
N ASP A 16 2.88 -9.56 -25.02
CA ASP A 16 2.88 -8.14 -25.41
C ASP A 16 1.99 -7.29 -24.49
N ILE A 17 0.77 -7.76 -24.23
CA ILE A 17 -0.17 -7.05 -23.35
C ILE A 17 0.33 -7.07 -21.90
N ALA A 18 0.88 -8.19 -21.44
CA ALA A 18 1.44 -8.29 -20.09
C ALA A 18 2.63 -7.33 -19.90
N GLY A 19 3.50 -7.20 -20.90
CA GLY A 19 4.60 -6.23 -20.91
C GLY A 19 4.11 -4.78 -20.82
N GLN A 20 3.13 -4.41 -21.66
CA GLN A 20 2.54 -3.07 -21.62
C GLN A 20 1.87 -2.76 -20.28
N LEU A 21 1.18 -3.74 -19.69
CA LEU A 21 0.61 -3.61 -18.35
C LEU A 21 1.70 -3.41 -17.30
N PHE A 22 2.79 -4.17 -17.37
CA PHE A 22 3.91 -4.03 -16.45
C PHE A 22 4.54 -2.63 -16.52
N GLU A 23 4.79 -2.11 -17.71
CA GLU A 23 5.34 -0.76 -17.91
C GLU A 23 4.41 0.32 -17.34
N ALA A 24 3.11 0.21 -17.63
CA ALA A 24 2.11 1.15 -17.12
C ALA A 24 2.03 1.13 -15.59
N TYR A 25 1.96 -0.05 -14.96
CA TYR A 25 1.94 -0.15 -13.50
C TYR A 25 3.25 0.33 -12.88
N SER A 26 4.39 0.04 -13.51
CA SER A 26 5.70 0.50 -13.06
C SER A 26 5.77 2.02 -13.03
N ALA A 27 5.24 2.70 -14.07
CA ALA A 27 5.15 4.16 -14.10
C ALA A 27 4.22 4.72 -13.01
N LEU A 28 3.12 4.01 -12.71
CA LEU A 28 2.17 4.40 -11.66
C LEU A 28 2.71 4.23 -10.24
N SER A 29 3.76 3.42 -10.03
CA SER A 29 4.42 3.22 -8.72
C SER A 29 4.90 4.51 -8.08
N CYS A 30 5.26 5.51 -8.89
CA CYS A 30 5.72 6.82 -8.41
C CYS A 30 4.59 7.85 -8.25
N CYS A 31 3.35 7.48 -8.55
CA CYS A 31 2.20 8.39 -8.50
C CYS A 31 1.44 8.32 -7.17
N SER A 32 0.88 9.46 -6.76
CA SER A 32 -0.04 9.55 -5.63
C SER A 32 -1.42 9.02 -6.05
N LEU A 33 -1.62 7.72 -5.91
CA LEU A 33 -2.91 7.08 -6.21
C LEU A 33 -3.83 7.12 -4.99
N GLY A 34 -5.12 7.39 -5.23
CA GLY A 34 -6.15 7.31 -4.20
C GLY A 34 -6.45 5.86 -3.82
N GLU A 35 -6.79 5.62 -2.56
CA GLU A 35 -7.07 4.26 -2.03
C GLU A 35 -8.17 3.54 -2.77
N GLN A 36 -9.23 4.28 -3.12
CA GLN A 36 -10.35 3.74 -3.88
C GLN A 36 -9.88 3.21 -5.24
N LEU A 37 -9.03 3.97 -5.93
CA LEU A 37 -8.45 3.55 -7.21
C LEU A 37 -7.51 2.35 -7.04
N ILE A 38 -6.73 2.33 -5.95
CA ILE A 38 -5.84 1.21 -5.63
C ILE A 38 -6.66 -0.07 -5.39
N ALA A 39 -7.71 0.00 -4.59
CA ALA A 39 -8.55 -1.13 -4.21
C ALA A 39 -9.41 -1.66 -5.38
N GLU A 40 -10.02 -0.76 -6.16
CA GLU A 40 -10.98 -1.14 -7.20
C GLU A 40 -10.33 -1.49 -8.55
N ALA A 41 -9.20 -0.87 -8.88
CA ALA A 41 -8.59 -1.02 -10.20
C ALA A 41 -7.17 -1.59 -10.13
N LEU A 42 -6.30 -0.99 -9.33
CA LEU A 42 -4.87 -1.28 -9.37
C LEU A 42 -4.54 -2.69 -8.83
N LEU A 43 -5.02 -3.04 -7.64
CA LEU A 43 -4.75 -4.33 -7.01
C LEU A 43 -5.36 -5.50 -7.80
N PRO A 44 -6.63 -5.46 -8.23
CA PRO A 44 -7.18 -6.49 -9.12
C PRO A 44 -6.36 -6.63 -10.41
N GLY A 45 -5.91 -5.51 -10.97
CA GLY A 45 -5.08 -5.46 -12.17
C GLY A 45 -3.71 -6.12 -11.99
N LEU A 46 -2.99 -5.76 -10.92
CA LEU A 46 -1.70 -6.35 -10.58
C LEU A 46 -1.79 -7.84 -10.27
N ARG A 47 -2.87 -8.29 -9.61
CA ARG A 47 -3.10 -9.73 -9.37
C ARG A 47 -3.33 -10.49 -10.68
N CYS A 48 -4.05 -9.91 -11.63
CA CYS A 48 -4.19 -10.51 -12.95
C CYS A 48 -2.84 -10.58 -13.68
N LEU A 49 -2.05 -9.51 -13.63
CA LEU A 49 -0.73 -9.45 -14.23
C LEU A 49 0.24 -10.48 -13.62
N LEU A 50 0.16 -10.72 -12.30
CA LEU A 50 0.98 -11.73 -11.63
C LEU A 50 0.74 -13.14 -12.19
N VAL A 51 -0.52 -13.47 -12.48
CA VAL A 51 -0.89 -14.75 -13.12
C VAL A 51 -0.38 -14.83 -14.56
N ASP A 52 -0.33 -13.70 -15.27
CA ASP A 52 0.33 -13.66 -16.59
C ASP A 52 1.83 -13.91 -16.48
N MET A 53 2.53 -13.25 -15.56
CA MET A 53 3.97 -13.43 -15.37
C MET A 53 4.34 -14.86 -14.95
N GLU A 54 3.53 -15.47 -14.07
CA GLU A 54 3.71 -16.87 -13.67
C GLU A 54 3.51 -17.82 -14.86
N ALA A 55 2.47 -17.61 -15.68
CA ALA A 55 2.19 -18.45 -16.83
C ALA A 55 3.20 -18.29 -17.98
N LEU A 56 3.84 -17.12 -18.08
CA LEU A 56 4.92 -16.84 -19.04
C LEU A 56 6.29 -17.31 -18.53
N GLY A 57 6.42 -17.64 -17.25
CA GLY A 57 7.67 -18.09 -16.63
C GLY A 57 8.68 -16.96 -16.38
N GLU A 58 8.23 -15.71 -16.33
CA GLU A 58 9.09 -14.53 -16.20
C GLU A 58 9.37 -14.20 -14.73
N GLY A 59 10.16 -15.05 -14.07
CA GLY A 59 10.37 -15.04 -12.62
C GLY A 59 10.81 -13.68 -12.04
N HIS A 60 11.63 -12.90 -12.76
CA HIS A 60 12.03 -11.56 -12.31
C HIS A 60 10.87 -10.57 -12.29
N MET A 61 10.04 -10.54 -13.34
CA MET A 61 8.89 -9.64 -13.39
C MET A 61 7.77 -10.10 -12.44
N GLN A 62 7.59 -11.40 -12.28
CA GLN A 62 6.71 -11.97 -11.26
C GLN A 62 7.05 -11.45 -9.86
N GLU A 63 8.32 -11.49 -9.45
CA GLU A 63 8.75 -11.02 -8.13
C GLU A 63 8.48 -9.51 -7.96
N VAL A 64 8.74 -8.70 -9.00
CA VAL A 64 8.45 -7.26 -8.96
C VAL A 64 6.95 -7.01 -8.81
N VAL A 65 6.11 -7.67 -9.61
CA VAL A 65 4.64 -7.52 -9.52
C VAL A 65 4.12 -8.00 -8.16
N SER A 66 4.67 -9.09 -7.63
CA SER A 66 4.39 -9.61 -6.27
C SER A 66 4.72 -8.57 -5.19
N ALA A 67 5.88 -7.92 -5.28
CA ALA A 67 6.27 -6.85 -4.36
C ALA A 67 5.32 -5.64 -4.46
N MET A 68 4.94 -5.23 -5.67
CA MET A 68 3.97 -4.15 -5.88
C MET A 68 2.61 -4.46 -5.24
N VAL A 69 2.10 -5.68 -5.40
CA VAL A 69 0.85 -6.11 -4.75
C VAL A 69 0.94 -5.93 -3.23
N ARG A 70 2.03 -6.37 -2.61
CA ARG A 70 2.23 -6.25 -1.16
C ARG A 70 2.31 -4.79 -0.70
N ASP A 71 3.03 -3.95 -1.43
CA ASP A 71 3.16 -2.52 -1.12
C ASP A 71 1.78 -1.84 -1.12
N TYR A 72 1.00 -2.04 -2.19
CA TYR A 72 -0.32 -1.44 -2.30
C TYR A 72 -1.32 -2.01 -1.29
N GLN A 73 -1.22 -3.29 -0.92
CA GLN A 73 -2.00 -3.87 0.17
C GLN A 73 -1.66 -3.21 1.51
N GLY A 74 -0.37 -3.12 1.85
CA GLY A 74 0.09 -2.49 3.09
C GLY A 74 -0.31 -1.01 3.18
N ARG A 75 -0.33 -0.30 2.04
CA ARG A 75 -0.82 1.09 1.97
C ARG A 75 -2.31 1.22 2.31
N LEU A 76 -3.15 0.26 1.90
CA LEU A 76 -4.58 0.22 2.26
C LEU A 76 -4.78 -0.16 3.75
N GLU A 77 -3.97 -1.09 4.26
CA GLU A 77 -4.06 -1.54 5.65
C GLU A 77 -3.57 -0.47 6.64
N ALA A 78 -2.48 0.24 6.32
CA ALA A 78 -1.92 1.29 7.17
C ALA A 78 -2.92 2.42 7.47
N ARG A 79 -3.83 2.74 6.54
CA ARG A 79 -4.87 3.76 6.76
C ARG A 79 -6.03 3.24 7.63
N SER A 80 -6.36 1.94 7.53
CA SER A 80 -7.34 1.28 8.40
C SER A 80 -6.94 1.35 9.88
N HIS A 81 -5.64 1.30 10.16
CA HIS A 81 -5.09 1.50 11.51
C HIS A 81 -5.05 2.96 11.98
N THR A 82 -5.33 3.94 11.12
CA THR A 82 -5.32 5.38 11.50
C THR A 82 -6.69 5.97 11.76
N THR A 83 -7.78 5.21 11.58
CA THR A 83 -9.09 5.54 12.19
C THR A 83 -9.15 5.25 13.71
N GLY A 84 -8.01 4.96 14.34
CA GLY A 84 -7.90 4.78 15.79
C GLY A 84 -6.64 5.40 16.40
N SER A 85 -6.10 6.51 15.89
CA SER A 85 -4.88 7.06 16.50
C SER A 85 -4.64 8.56 16.25
N THR A 86 -5.58 9.41 16.68
CA THR A 86 -5.24 10.77 17.11
C THR A 86 -5.65 11.05 18.56
N ASP A 87 -6.50 10.20 19.14
CA ASP A 87 -6.93 10.31 20.54
C ASP A 87 -5.87 9.75 21.51
N ASP A 88 -5.19 8.66 21.13
CA ASP A 88 -4.17 8.01 21.97
C ASP A 88 -2.92 8.87 22.22
N LEU A 89 -2.51 9.69 21.23
CA LEU A 89 -1.38 10.60 21.42
C LEU A 89 -1.75 11.73 22.39
N ARG A 90 -2.99 12.24 22.35
CA ARG A 90 -3.49 13.24 23.30
C ARG A 90 -3.63 12.65 24.70
N ALA A 91 -4.17 11.44 24.82
CA ALA A 91 -4.31 10.73 26.09
C ALA A 91 -2.94 10.46 26.75
N THR A 92 -1.95 10.04 25.95
CA THR A 92 -0.59 9.77 26.44
C THR A 92 0.13 11.04 26.91
N VAL A 93 -0.01 12.16 26.19
CA VAL A 93 0.59 13.45 26.60
C VAL A 93 -0.12 14.02 27.83
N MET A 94 -1.46 13.94 27.91
CA MET A 94 -2.21 14.43 29.08
C MET A 94 -1.91 13.62 30.35
N SER A 95 -1.65 12.32 30.23
CA SER A 95 -1.28 11.46 31.37
C SER A 95 0.08 11.86 31.96
N ARG A 96 1.06 12.25 31.12
CA ARG A 96 2.40 12.68 31.57
C ARG A 96 2.39 14.02 32.32
N ILE A 97 1.44 14.91 32.03
CA ILE A 97 1.36 16.24 32.65
C ILE A 97 0.72 16.14 34.05
N LYS A 98 -0.23 15.21 34.26
CA LYS A 98 -0.91 15.03 35.55
C LYS A 98 0.01 14.45 36.64
N ASP A 99 1.05 13.70 36.26
CA ASP A 99 2.02 13.13 37.21
C ASP A 99 3.10 14.15 37.64
N SER A 100 3.24 15.25 36.90
CA SER A 100 4.09 16.37 37.32
C SER A 100 3.37 17.18 38.40
N ASN A 101 3.53 16.74 39.64
CA ASN A 101 3.14 17.43 40.86
C ASN A 101 3.99 18.73 41.04
N ILE A 102 3.79 19.72 40.17
CA ILE A 102 4.39 21.07 40.24
C ILE A 102 3.66 21.88 41.32
N SER A 103 3.51 21.34 42.52
CA SER A 103 2.79 22.01 43.60
C SER A 103 3.70 22.77 44.58
N ASN A 104 5.03 22.55 44.59
CA ASN A 104 5.86 23.02 45.72
C ASN A 104 7.11 23.86 45.38
N ILE A 105 7.23 24.48 44.21
CA ILE A 105 8.45 25.27 43.88
C ILE A 105 8.42 26.72 44.42
N PHE A 106 7.27 27.27 44.85
CA PHE A 106 7.13 28.69 45.18
C PHE A 106 6.81 29.03 46.65
N THR A 107 7.25 28.25 47.64
CA THR A 107 7.06 28.57 49.08
C THR A 107 8.33 28.58 49.94
N ARG A 108 9.49 28.92 49.37
CA ARG A 108 10.61 29.47 50.16
C ARG A 108 10.71 30.97 49.96
N LYS A 109 9.94 31.73 50.74
CA LYS A 109 10.17 33.16 50.90
C LYS A 109 10.33 33.50 52.39
N LYS A 110 11.58 33.87 52.70
CA LYS A 110 12.07 34.73 53.79
C LYS A 110 12.15 34.14 55.19
#